data_AF-A0A3S3JAX4-F1
#
_entry.id   AF-A0A3S3JAX4-F1
#
_cell.length_a   1.000
_cell.length_b   1.000
_cell.length_c   1.000
_cell.angle_alpha   90.00
_cell.angle_beta   90.00
_cell.angle_gamma   90.00
#
_symmetry.space_group_name_H-M   'P 1'
#
loop_
_entity.id
_entity.type
_entity.pdbx_description
1 polymer ?
#
loop_
_entity_poly.entity_id
_entity_poly.type
_entity_poly.pdbx_seq_one_letter_code
_entity_poly.pdbx_strand_id
1 'polypeptide(L)' 'MSVLSRCSIGQSGSRGLACTKNARKLTTLSKPLKDEQRDLLLAAEQNTIPSASTIQRVAMLELNIAAIENTLADEK' A
#
# COMPACT_ATOMS: atom_id res chain seq x y z
N MET A 1 11.30 28.69 14.90
CA MET A 1 11.71 28.24 13.55
C MET A 1 10.56 27.41 12.99
N SER A 2 9.88 27.89 11.94
CA SER A 2 8.73 27.21 11.35
C SER A 2 9.06 26.87 9.91
N VAL A 3 9.06 25.57 9.58
CA VAL A 3 9.14 25.06 8.21
C VAL A 3 7.81 24.40 7.84
N LEU A 4 6.76 25.21 7.80
CA LEU A 4 5.53 24.84 7.10
C LEU A 4 5.75 25.12 5.61
N SER A 5 6.23 24.11 4.89
CA SER A 5 6.28 24.15 3.43
C SER A 5 4.85 24.06 2.89
N ARG A 6 4.40 25.17 2.29
CA ARG A 6 3.05 25.38 1.80
C ARG A 6 2.82 24.58 0.53
N CYS A 7 1.81 23.71 0.54
CA CYS A 7 1.21 23.24 -0.71
C CYS A 7 0.39 24.40 -1.29
N SER A 8 0.93 25.04 -2.33
CA SER A 8 0.28 26.17 -3.00
C SER A 8 -0.89 25.66 -3.85
N ILE A 9 -2.12 25.91 -3.37
CA ILE A 9 -3.36 25.68 -4.12
C ILE A 9 -3.43 26.72 -5.22
N GLY A 10 -3.05 26.33 -6.44
CA GLY A 10 -3.13 27.18 -7.62
C GLY A 10 -2.64 26.48 -8.87
N GLN A 11 -3.55 25.73 -9.53
CA GLN A 11 -3.68 25.55 -11.00
C GLN A 11 -4.38 24.22 -11.34
N SER A 12 -5.65 24.35 -11.71
CA SER A 12 -6.29 23.76 -12.90
C SER A 12 -6.32 22.23 -13.04
N GLY A 13 -7.47 21.65 -12.64
CA GLY A 13 -8.26 20.62 -13.36
C GLY A 13 -7.66 19.23 -13.64
N SER A 14 -6.41 19.13 -14.07
CA SER A 14 -5.81 17.91 -14.60
C SER A 14 -5.05 17.11 -13.53
N ARG A 15 -4.47 17.80 -12.53
CA ARG A 15 -3.70 17.17 -11.44
C ARG A 15 -4.58 16.45 -10.42
N GLY A 16 -5.73 17.02 -10.05
CA GLY A 16 -6.69 16.36 -9.15
C GLY A 16 -7.30 15.08 -9.74
N LEU A 17 -7.54 15.04 -11.06
CA LEU A 17 -7.97 13.82 -11.75
C LEU A 17 -6.87 12.75 -11.83
N ALA A 18 -5.60 13.13 -11.85
CA ALA A 18 -4.47 12.19 -11.88
C ALA A 18 -4.24 11.55 -10.49
N CYS A 19 -4.20 12.34 -9.41
CA CYS A 19 -4.10 11.82 -8.03
C CYS A 19 -5.27 10.88 -7.71
N THR A 20 -6.51 11.24 -8.07
CA THR A 20 -7.66 10.36 -7.80
C THR A 20 -7.69 9.08 -8.63
N LYS A 21 -7.11 9.06 -9.85
CA LYS A 21 -6.93 7.85 -10.65
C LYS A 21 -5.85 6.93 -10.05
N ASN A 22 -4.77 7.51 -9.52
CA ASN A 22 -3.71 6.77 -8.86
C ASN A 22 -4.17 6.19 -7.52
N ALA A 23 -4.89 6.98 -6.71
CA ALA A 23 -5.55 6.51 -5.49
C ALA A 23 -6.42 5.26 -5.71
N ARG A 24 -7.26 5.29 -6.77
CA ARG A 24 -8.12 4.15 -7.11
C ARG A 24 -7.31 2.93 -7.52
N LYS A 25 -6.28 3.09 -8.36
CA LYS A 25 -5.40 1.99 -8.77
C LYS A 25 -4.67 1.37 -7.57
N LEU A 26 -4.13 2.21 -6.69
CA LEU A 26 -3.46 1.78 -5.47
C LEU A 26 -4.40 1.04 -4.52
N THR A 27 -5.63 1.52 -4.35
CA THR A 27 -6.68 0.82 -3.57
C THR A 27 -7.04 -0.53 -4.21
N THR A 28 -7.15 -0.58 -5.54
CA THR A 28 -7.41 -1.83 -6.28
C THR A 28 -6.26 -2.83 -6.15
N LEU A 29 -5.01 -2.37 -6.08
CA LEU A 29 -3.83 -3.22 -5.89
C LEU A 29 -3.65 -3.67 -4.43
N SER A 30 -4.05 -2.86 -3.45
CA SER A 30 -3.93 -3.20 -2.03
C SER A 30 -4.74 -4.45 -1.66
N LYS A 31 -5.94 -4.60 -2.24
CA LYS A 31 -6.84 -5.72 -1.93
C LYS A 31 -6.24 -7.11 -2.24
N PRO A 32 -5.81 -7.42 -3.48
CA PRO A 32 -5.24 -8.74 -3.79
C PRO A 32 -3.96 -9.04 -3.00
N LEU A 33 -3.15 -8.02 -2.66
CA LEU A 33 -1.95 -8.21 -1.84
C LEU A 33 -2.28 -8.64 -0.40
N LYS A 34 -3.34 -8.05 0.19
CA LYS A 34 -3.84 -8.45 1.51
C LYS A 34 -4.46 -9.84 1.49
N ASP A 35 -5.17 -10.16 0.41
CA ASP A 35 -5.76 -11.50 0.22
C ASP A 35 -4.64 -12.57 0.12
N GLU A 36 -3.59 -12.31 -0.66
CA GLU A 36 -2.44 -13.23 -0.76
C GLU A 36 -1.70 -13.40 0.58
N GLN A 37 -1.49 -12.30 1.31
CA GLN A 37 -0.86 -12.36 2.64
C GLN A 37 -1.69 -13.22 3.60
N ARG A 38 -3.02 -13.04 3.61
CA ARG A 38 -3.94 -13.81 4.45
C ARG A 38 -3.88 -15.30 4.11
N ASP A 39 -3.89 -15.64 2.83
CA ASP A 39 -3.84 -17.04 2.39
C ASP A 39 -2.53 -17.72 2.80
N LEU A 40 -1.39 -17.00 2.69
CA LEU A 40 -0.09 -17.50 3.13
C LEU A 40 -0.03 -17.70 4.66
N LEU A 41 -0.64 -16.81 5.44
CA LEU A 41 -0.69 -16.93 6.89
C LEU A 41 -1.60 -18.10 7.32
N LEU A 42 -2.75 -18.28 6.68
CA LEU A 42 -3.63 -19.43 6.95
C LEU A 42 -2.96 -20.75 6.58
N ALA A 43 -2.28 -20.81 5.44
CA ALA A 43 -1.51 -21.99 5.04
C ALA A 43 -0.31 -22.26 5.98
N ALA A 44 0.29 -21.21 6.53
CA ALA A 44 1.31 -21.31 7.56
C ALA A 44 0.73 -21.82 8.88
N GLU A 45 -0.48 -21.45 9.28
CA GLU A 45 -1.10 -22.00 10.51
C GLU A 45 -1.31 -23.52 10.45
N GLN A 46 -1.57 -24.08 9.26
CA GLN A 46 -1.66 -25.54 9.11
C GLN A 46 -0.30 -26.25 9.20
N ASN A 47 0.81 -25.54 8.98
CA ASN A 47 2.17 -26.07 9.03
C ASN A 47 2.88 -25.50 10.25
N THR A 48 3.15 -26.30 11.28
CA THR A 48 3.69 -25.84 12.58
C THR A 48 4.87 -24.86 12.51
N ILE A 49 5.65 -24.88 11.42
CA ILE A 49 6.63 -23.85 11.08
C ILE A 49 6.55 -23.54 9.57
N PRO A 50 6.25 -22.29 9.14
CA PRO A 50 6.30 -21.90 7.74
C PRO A 50 7.72 -21.95 7.18
N SER A 51 7.84 -22.24 5.88
CA SER A 51 9.14 -22.23 5.21
C SER A 51 9.74 -20.82 5.17
N ALA A 52 11.07 -20.73 5.09
CA ALA A 52 11.77 -19.45 4.97
C ALA A 52 11.30 -18.63 3.74
N SER A 53 10.93 -19.29 2.65
CA SER A 53 10.39 -18.63 1.45
C SER A 53 8.99 -18.04 1.69
N THR A 54 8.14 -18.72 2.48
CA THR A 54 6.85 -18.17 2.90
C THR A 54 7.03 -16.92 3.76
N ILE A 55 7.95 -16.95 4.72
CA ILE A 55 8.27 -15.79 5.58
C ILE A 55 8.74 -14.60 4.74
N GLN A 56 9.67 -14.83 3.80
CA GLN A 56 10.18 -13.78 2.90
C GLN A 56 9.05 -13.18 2.04
N ARG A 57 8.15 -14.02 1.53
CA ARG A 57 7.04 -13.57 0.69
C ARG A 57 6.04 -12.73 1.48
N VAL A 58 5.71 -13.13 2.72
CA VAL A 58 4.87 -12.33 3.62
C VAL A 58 5.52 -10.97 3.92
N ALA A 59 6.81 -10.95 4.24
CA ALA A 59 7.54 -9.70 4.50
C ALA A 59 7.54 -8.75 3.29
N MET A 60 7.69 -9.28 2.06
CA MET A 60 7.59 -8.47 0.84
C MET A 60 6.17 -7.92 0.64
N LEU A 61 5.13 -8.71 0.91
CA LEU A 61 3.74 -8.26 0.82
C LEU A 61 3.47 -7.13 1.84
N GLU A 62 3.96 -7.26 3.06
CA GLU A 62 3.84 -6.22 4.11
C GLU A 62 4.46 -4.89 3.68
N LEU A 63 5.69 -4.92 3.15
CA LEU A 63 6.37 -3.72 2.66
C LEU A 63 5.59 -3.06 1.51
N ASN A 64 5.08 -3.85 0.57
CA ASN A 64 4.31 -3.34 -0.56
C ASN A 64 2.98 -2.74 -0.12
N ILE A 65 2.27 -3.39 0.81
CA ILE A 65 1.03 -2.88 1.39
C ILE A 65 1.29 -1.56 2.12
N ALA A 66 2.32 -1.50 2.97
CA ALA A 66 2.69 -0.29 3.69
C ALA A 66 3.06 0.87 2.75
N ALA A 67 3.80 0.61 1.67
CA ALA A 67 4.12 1.62 0.68
C ALA A 67 2.86 2.17 -0.03
N ILE A 68 1.93 1.28 -0.38
CA ILE A 68 0.64 1.67 -0.97
C ILE A 68 -0.18 2.51 0.02
N GLU A 69 -0.29 2.07 1.27
CA GLU A 69 -1.06 2.77 2.30
C GLU A 69 -0.49 4.15 2.63
N ASN A 70 0.84 4.26 2.71
CA ASN A 70 1.51 5.55 2.90
C ASN A 70 1.26 6.50 1.71
N THR A 71 1.35 5.99 0.48
CA THR A 71 1.05 6.79 -0.72
C THR A 71 -0.41 7.27 -0.74
N LEU A 72 -1.35 6.42 -0.31
CA LEU A 72 -2.77 6.78 -0.21
C LEU A 72 -3.06 7.77 0.92
N ALA A 73 -2.28 7.73 2.00
CA ALA A 73 -2.39 8.67 3.12
C ALA A 73 -1.92 10.06 2.72
N ASP A 74 -0.84 10.16 1.93
CA ASP A 74 -0.30 11.43 1.43
C ASP A 74 -1.22 12.12 0.38
N GLU A 75 -2.12 11.37 -0.25
CA GLU A 75 -3.10 11.91 -1.21
C GLU A 75 -4.40 12.47 -0.57
N LYS A 76 -4.60 12.28 0.74
CA LYS A 76 -5.79 12.75 1.49
C LYS A 76 -5.51 14.03 2.26
#